data_AF-A0A7G2ZYK2-F1
#
_entry.id   AF-A0A7G2ZYK2-F1
#
_cell.length_a   1.000
_cell.length_b   1.000
_cell.length_c   1.000
_cell.angle_alpha   90.00
_cell.angle_beta   90.00
_cell.angle_gamma   90.00
#
_symmetry.space_group_name_H-M   'P 1'
#
loop_
_entity.id
_entity.type
_entity.pdbx_description
1 polymer ?
#
loop_
_entity_poly.entity_id
_entity_poly.type
_entity_poly.pdbx_seq_one_letter_code
_entity_poly.pdbx_strand_id
1 'polypeptide(L)'
;MSDLPDVQREALILVVAAGYTYDEAGEICNCSAGTIKSRVSRAREAVVFKMQRADIGQVGGSTRDESRTANGHIDLISDIESLARGLFSAA
;
A
#
# COMPACT_ATOMS: atom_id res chain seq x y z
N MET A 1 -5.22 -0.52 -0.33
CA MET A 1 -4.09 -0.78 -1.27
C MET A 1 -4.38 -1.86 -2.33
N SER A 2 -5.59 -2.44 -2.34
CA SER A 2 -6.01 -3.60 -3.15
C SER A 2 -5.91 -3.45 -4.67
N ASP A 3 -5.81 -2.22 -5.17
CA ASP A 3 -5.86 -1.89 -6.61
C ASP A 3 -4.50 -1.49 -7.20
N LEU A 4 -3.41 -1.68 -6.47
CA LEU A 4 -2.05 -1.62 -7.04
C LEU A 4 -1.64 -3.01 -7.52
N PRO A 5 -0.95 -3.14 -8.67
CA PRO A 5 -0.27 -4.37 -9.02
C PRO A 5 0.59 -4.85 -7.84
N ASP A 6 0.58 -6.15 -7.56
CA ASP A 6 1.17 -6.70 -6.34
C ASP A 6 2.65 -6.32 -6.20
N VAL A 7 3.41 -6.37 -7.31
CA VAL A 7 4.83 -5.97 -7.34
C VAL A 7 5.07 -4.50 -6.99
N GLN A 8 4.11 -3.61 -7.26
CA GLN A 8 4.21 -2.19 -6.94
C GLN A 8 3.83 -1.93 -5.48
N ARG A 9 2.81 -2.65 -4.99
CA ARG A 9 2.38 -2.60 -3.60
C ARG A 9 3.46 -3.12 -2.66
N GLU A 10 4.03 -4.27 -2.98
CA GLU A 10 5.11 -4.90 -2.22
C GLU A 10 6.33 -3.97 -2.12
N ALA A 11 6.80 -3.44 -3.25
CA ALA A 11 7.91 -2.50 -3.28
C ALA A 11 7.63 -1.23 -2.46
N LEU A 12 6.39 -0.73 -2.49
CA LEU A 12 5.99 0.44 -1.71
C LEU A 12 5.97 0.13 -0.20
N ILE A 13 5.48 -1.04 0.20
CA ILE A 13 5.48 -1.48 1.61
C ILE A 13 6.92 -1.63 2.11
N LEU A 14 7.77 -2.36 1.39
CA LEU A 14 9.15 -2.61 1.82
C LEU A 14 9.95 -1.32 1.99
N VAL A 15 9.88 -0.40 1.04
CA VAL A 15 10.71 0.81 1.08
C VAL A 15 10.09 1.91 1.93
N VAL A 16 8.78 2.15 1.81
CA VAL A 16 8.15 3.34 2.43
C VAL A 16 7.62 3.04 3.81
N ALA A 17 7.01 1.87 4.02
CA ALA A 17 6.43 1.51 5.31
C ALA A 17 7.45 0.81 6.22
N ALA A 18 8.18 -0.16 5.69
CA ALA A 18 9.18 -0.92 6.45
C ALA A 18 10.56 -0.25 6.49
N GLY A 19 10.83 0.70 5.60
CA GLY A 19 12.06 1.52 5.62
C GLY A 19 13.30 0.83 5.06
N TYR A 20 13.15 -0.28 4.33
CA TYR A 20 14.28 -0.92 3.66
C TYR A 20 14.89 -0.03 2.57
N THR A 21 16.19 -0.17 2.38
CA THR A 21 16.88 0.41 1.23
C THR A 21 16.43 -0.25 -0.08
N TYR A 22 16.71 0.40 -1.21
CA TYR A 22 16.36 -0.18 -2.51
C TYR A 22 17.10 -1.50 -2.81
N ASP A 23 18.32 -1.65 -2.29
CA ASP A 23 19.12 -2.86 -2.45
C ASP A 23 18.55 -4.02 -1.61
N GLU A 24 18.28 -3.79 -0.31
CA GLU A 24 17.65 -4.80 0.56
C GLU A 24 16.26 -5.24 0.04
N ALA A 25 15.44 -4.29 -0.41
CA ALA A 25 14.16 -4.61 -1.03
C ALA A 25 14.32 -5.37 -2.36
N GLY A 26 15.40 -5.12 -3.10
CA GLY A 26 15.75 -5.84 -4.32
C GLY A 26 16.09 -7.29 -4.04
N GLU A 27 16.86 -7.55 -2.98
CA GLU A 27 17.19 -8.90 -2.51
C GLU A 27 15.91 -9.67 -2.08
N ILE A 28 15.03 -9.05 -1.29
CA ILE A 28 13.77 -9.66 -0.86
C ILE A 28 12.86 -10.00 -2.05
N CYS A 29 12.72 -9.08 -3.01
CA CYS A 29 11.88 -9.26 -4.19
C CYS A 29 12.58 -9.97 -5.36
N ASN A 30 13.80 -10.47 -5.17
CA ASN A 30 14.65 -11.11 -6.18
C ASN A 30 14.74 -10.32 -7.51
N CYS A 31 14.99 -9.01 -7.42
CA CYS A 31 15.17 -8.13 -8.58
C CYS A 31 16.15 -6.98 -8.30
N SER A 32 16.55 -6.24 -9.33
CA SER A 32 17.53 -5.15 -9.15
C SER A 32 16.96 -3.97 -8.35
N ALA A 33 17.82 -3.24 -7.63
CA ALA A 33 17.43 -1.99 -6.95
C ALA A 33 16.81 -0.96 -7.91
N GLY A 34 17.27 -0.90 -9.16
CA GLY A 34 16.67 -0.06 -10.20
C GLY A 34 15.23 -0.45 -10.52
N THR A 35 14.93 -1.75 -10.51
CA THR A 35 13.56 -2.27 -10.66
C THR A 35 12.69 -1.84 -9.49
N ILE A 36 13.15 -1.97 -8.25
CA ILE A 36 12.43 -1.51 -7.05
C ILE A 36 12.13 -0.02 -7.14
N LYS A 37 13.12 0.82 -7.45
CA LYS A 37 12.93 2.27 -7.62
C LYS A 37 11.83 2.58 -8.64
N SER A 38 11.82 1.89 -9.78
CA SER A 38 10.78 2.09 -10.81
C SER A 38 9.39 1.65 -10.34
N ARG A 39 9.29 0.55 -9.58
CA ARG A 39 8.03 0.06 -9.00
C ARG A 39 7.48 1.05 -7.99
N VAL A 40 8.34 1.57 -7.10
CA VAL A 40 7.98 2.59 -6.10
C VAL A 40 7.50 3.89 -6.75
N SER A 41 8.17 4.37 -7.80
CA SER A 41 7.74 5.58 -8.54
C SER A 41 6.31 5.43 -9.06
N ARG A 42 6.06 4.34 -9.81
CA ARG A 42 4.75 4.04 -10.39
C ARG A 42 3.68 3.83 -9.32
N ALA A 43 4.04 3.17 -8.21
CA ALA A 43 3.14 2.99 -7.08
C ALA A 43 2.71 4.33 -6.48
N ARG A 44 3.64 5.27 -6.27
CA ARG A 44 3.33 6.62 -5.75
C ARG A 44 2.41 7.38 -6.71
N GLU A 45 2.72 7.39 -8.00
CA GLU A 45 1.89 8.04 -9.01
C GLU A 45 0.45 7.49 -8.99
N ALA A 46 0.31 6.16 -8.95
CA ALA A 46 -0.99 5.51 -8.90
C ALA A 46 -1.76 5.80 -7.60
N VAL A 47 -1.07 5.92 -6.46
CA VAL A 47 -1.69 6.30 -5.17
C VAL A 47 -2.15 7.75 -5.20
N VAL A 48 -1.29 8.68 -5.62
CA VAL A 48 -1.61 10.12 -5.70
C VAL A 48 -2.79 10.35 -6.64
N PHE A 49 -2.78 9.73 -7.83
CA PHE A 49 -3.88 9.84 -8.78
C PHE A 49 -5.21 9.38 -8.19
N LYS A 50 -5.19 8.30 -7.40
CA LYS A 50 -6.40 7.79 -6.74
C LYS A 50 -6.87 8.67 -5.60
N MET A 51 -5.97 9.20 -4.78
CA MET A 51 -6.29 10.13 -3.71
C MET A 51 -6.95 11.40 -4.28
N GLN A 52 -6.38 11.97 -5.34
CA GLN A 52 -6.97 13.12 -6.04
C GLN A 52 -8.39 12.82 -6.57
N ARG A 53 -8.63 11.60 -7.07
CA ARG A 53 -9.96 11.21 -7.55
C ARG A 53 -10.96 10.94 -6.42
N ALA A 54 -10.50 10.44 -5.28
CA ALA A 54 -11.31 10.29 -4.08
C ALA A 54 -11.77 11.66 -3.54
N ASP A 55 -10.89 12.67 -3.60
CA ASP A 55 -11.20 14.04 -3.18
C ASP A 55 -12.26 14.70 -4.08
N ILE A 56 -12.22 14.43 -5.39
CA ILE A 56 -13.21 14.95 -6.36
C ILE A 56 -14.58 14.23 -6.23
N GLY A 57 -14.60 12.98 -5.78
CA GLY A 57 -15.82 12.17 -5.63
C GLY A 57 -16.67 12.51 -4.40
N GLN A 58 -16.17 13.30 -3.44
CA GLN A 58 -16.90 13.66 -2.22
C GLN A 58 -17.80 14.89 -2.34
N VAL A 59 -17.73 15.64 -3.45
CA VAL A 59 -18.52 16.88 -3.63
C VAL A 59 -19.91 16.61 -4.24
N GLY A 60 -20.27 15.36 -4.58
CA GLY A 60 -21.48 15.05 -5.37
C GLY A 60 -22.38 13.89 -4.93
N GLY A 61 -22.32 13.42 -3.68
CA GLY A 61 -23.03 12.21 -3.25
C GLY A 61 -23.96 12.41 -2.06
N SER A 62 -25.14 12.99 -2.27
CA SER A 62 -26.26 12.88 -1.33
C SER A 62 -26.80 11.45 -1.36
N THR A 63 -26.41 10.62 -0.39
CA THR A 63 -27.25 9.67 0.35
C THR A 63 -26.39 8.95 1.38
N ARG A 64 -26.82 9.05 2.63
CA ARG A 64 -26.14 8.57 3.84
C ARG A 64 -26.06 7.04 3.87
N ASP A 65 -24.84 6.50 4.01
CA ASP A 65 -24.58 5.23 4.70
C ASP A 65 -23.51 5.50 5.79
N GLU A 66 -23.97 5.96 6.94
CA GLU A 66 -23.17 6.45 8.07
C GLU A 66 -22.47 5.33 8.86
N SER A 67 -22.59 4.06 8.44
CA SER A 67 -22.09 2.91 9.21
C SER A 67 -20.62 2.54 8.94
N ARG A 68 -20.04 3.00 7.82
CA ARG A 68 -18.71 2.52 7.36
C ARG A 68 -17.52 3.35 7.85
N THR A 69 -17.74 4.61 8.22
CA THR A 69 -16.65 5.55 8.58
C THR A 69 -16.15 5.39 10.02
N ALA A 70 -16.83 4.60 10.86
CA ALA A 70 -16.45 4.39 12.26
C ALA A 70 -15.24 3.46 12.45
N ASN A 71 -14.95 2.58 11.48
CA ASN A 71 -13.97 1.49 11.65
C ASN A 71 -12.73 1.57 10.75
N GLY A 72 -12.60 2.60 9.90
CA GLY A 72 -11.51 2.67 8.93
C GLY A 72 -10.09 2.68 9.54
N HIS A 73 -9.94 3.09 10.81
CA HIS A 73 -8.68 2.98 11.54
C HIS A 73 -8.38 1.56 12.05
N ILE A 74 -9.40 0.74 12.30
CA ILE A 74 -9.26 -0.64 12.80
C ILE A 74 -8.82 -1.57 11.67
N ASP A 75 -9.27 -1.33 10.44
CA ASP A 75 -8.90 -2.13 9.26
C ASP A 75 -7.41 -2.07 8.96
N LEU A 76 -6.79 -0.88 9.09
CA LEU A 76 -5.36 -0.71 8.81
C LEU A 76 -4.46 -1.45 9.84
N ILE A 77 -4.86 -1.43 11.11
CA ILE A 77 -4.12 -2.11 12.19
C ILE A 77 -4.22 -3.62 12.02
N SER A 78 -5.42 -4.14 11.67
CA SER A 78 -5.65 -5.56 11.41
C SER A 78 -4.83 -6.08 10.21
N ASP A 79 -4.69 -5.27 9.15
CA ASP A 79 -3.89 -5.60 7.98
C ASP A 79 -2.39 -5.70 8.31
N ILE A 80 -1.87 -4.76 9.12
CA ILE A 80 -0.46 -4.75 9.56
C ILE A 80 -0.15 -5.98 10.42
N GLU A 81 -1.03 -6.33 11.36
CA GLU A 81 -0.82 -7.51 12.20
C GLU A 81 -0.88 -8.83 11.41
N SER A 82 -1.75 -8.91 10.41
CA SER A 82 -1.88 -10.11 9.57
C SER A 82 -0.65 -10.33 8.71
N LEU A 83 -0.07 -9.25 8.15
CA LEU A 83 1.21 -9.28 7.45
C LEU A 83 2.37 -9.69 8.36
N ALA A 84 2.42 -9.15 9.58
CA ALA A 84 3.47 -9.47 10.55
C ALA A 84 3.41 -10.93 11.04
N ARG A 85 2.20 -11.47 11.28
CA ARG A 85 1.99 -12.88 11.68
C ARG A 85 2.39 -13.86 10.58
N GLY A 86 2.12 -13.53 9.31
CA GLY A 86 2.52 -14.35 8.16
C GLY A 86 4.04 -14.44 7.98
N LEU A 87 4.78 -13.40 8.39
CA LEU A 87 6.24 -13.34 8.26
C LEU A 87 6.97 -14.19 9.32
N PHE A 88 6.39 -14.40 10.50
CA PHE A 88 6.99 -15.15 11.61
C PHE A 88 6.59 -16.64 11.66
N SER A 89 5.55 -17.07 10.95
CA SER A 89 5.09 -18.46 10.92
C SER A 89 5.83 -19.35 9.90
N ALA A 90 6.74 -18.77 9.10
CA ALA A 90 7.50 -19.46 8.06
C ALA A 90 8.96 -19.75 8.45
N ALA A 91 9.31 -19.58 9.74
CA ALA A 91 10.59 -19.96 10.34
C ALA A 91 10.36 -21.09 11.36
#